data_AF-A0A7R9TI12-F1
#
_entry.id   AF-A0A7R9TI12-F1
#
_cell.length_a   1.000
_cell.length_b   1.000
_cell.length_c   1.000
_cell.angle_alpha   90.00
_cell.angle_beta   90.00
_cell.angle_gamma   90.00
#
_symmetry.space_group_name_H-M   'P 1'
#
loop_
_entity.id
_entity.type
_entity.pdbx_description
1 polymer ?
#
loop_
_entity_poly.entity_id
_entity_poly.type
_entity_poly.pdbx_seq_one_letter_code
_entity_poly.pdbx_strand_id
1 'polypeptide(L)'
;SSTAAGKYADVPAAVDDRSATRRAANLASPRGRMDDYSWGRTLYRYRTRAAIDAAAEYAAIAAELGMTPATLAMRWARSRTSVTTSLLGATSLAQLEEQCDAFDASAPPLGRDALWAIDTVHMRNRLPLWSADDAASYGSPGRGGIGEIVP
;
A
#
# COMPACT_ATOMS: atom_id res chain seq x y z
N SER A 1 8.82 9.24 -7.01
CA SER A 1 7.96 9.24 -5.81
C SER A 1 7.80 7.79 -5.34
N SER A 2 8.40 7.39 -4.21
CA SER A 2 8.27 6.02 -3.68
C SER A 2 7.04 5.94 -2.77
N THR A 3 6.04 5.15 -3.13
CA THR A 3 4.93 4.87 -2.22
C THR A 3 5.40 4.09 -0.99
N ALA A 4 4.61 4.14 0.09
CA ALA A 4 4.94 3.42 1.31
C ALA A 4 5.14 1.91 1.06
N ALA A 5 4.41 1.29 0.13
CA ALA A 5 4.62 -0.11 -0.24
C ALA A 5 5.95 -0.34 -0.99
N GLY A 6 6.30 0.53 -1.95
CA GLY A 6 7.53 0.38 -2.73
C GLY A 6 8.82 0.53 -1.90
N LYS A 7 8.80 1.34 -0.84
CA LYS A 7 9.97 1.59 0.02
C LYS A 7 10.43 0.36 0.81
N TYR A 8 9.55 -0.62 1.03
CA TYR A 8 9.82 -1.82 1.83
C TYR A 8 9.81 -3.11 0.99
N ALA A 9 9.81 -3.00 -0.34
CA ALA A 9 9.82 -4.16 -1.23
C ALA A 9 11.15 -4.93 -1.14
N ASP A 10 12.29 -4.24 -1.16
CA ASP A 10 13.62 -4.88 -1.13
C ASP A 10 14.12 -5.15 0.29
N VAL A 11 13.83 -4.24 1.22
CA VAL A 11 14.25 -4.33 2.63
C VAL A 11 13.01 -4.23 3.51
N PRO A 12 12.61 -5.33 4.18
CA PRO A 12 11.42 -5.37 5.02
C PRO A 12 11.39 -4.26 6.07
N ALA A 13 10.19 -3.93 6.54
CA ALA A 13 10.02 -3.07 7.70
C ALA A 13 10.77 -3.66 8.91
N ALA A 14 11.30 -2.81 9.79
CA ALA A 14 12.12 -3.28 10.92
C ALA A 14 11.41 -4.33 11.79
N VAL A 15 10.10 -4.19 11.99
CA VAL A 15 9.27 -5.12 12.76
C VAL A 15 9.13 -6.52 12.12
N ASP A 16 9.37 -6.62 10.81
CA ASP A 16 9.24 -7.87 10.03
C ASP A 16 10.60 -8.44 9.61
N ASP A 17 11.71 -7.71 9.83
CA ASP A 17 13.05 -8.16 9.43
C ASP A 17 13.57 -9.27 10.36
N ARG A 18 13.87 -10.42 9.76
CA ARG A 18 14.45 -11.59 10.42
C ARG A 18 15.91 -11.39 10.82
N SER A 19 16.63 -10.46 10.18
CA SER A 19 18.00 -10.10 10.55
C SER A 19 17.99 -9.19 11.78
N ALA A 20 18.50 -9.69 12.91
CA ALA A 20 18.57 -8.93 14.16
C ALA A 20 19.38 -7.62 14.01
N THR A 21 20.47 -7.66 13.24
CA THR A 21 21.34 -6.50 13.00
C THR A 21 20.64 -5.41 12.19
N ARG A 22 19.99 -5.76 11.07
CA ARG A 22 19.26 -4.78 10.26
C ARG A 22 18.01 -4.26 10.97
N ARG A 23 17.30 -5.13 11.70
CA ARG A 23 16.17 -4.72 12.54
C ARG A 23 16.61 -3.67 13.55
N ALA A 24 17.70 -3.89 14.28
CA ALA A 24 18.21 -2.92 15.25
C ALA A 24 18.58 -1.58 14.58
N ALA A 25 19.25 -1.63 13.42
CA ALA A 25 19.60 -0.43 12.66
C ALA A 25 18.37 0.36 12.18
N ASN A 26 17.39 -0.33 11.60
CA ASN A 26 16.16 0.31 11.10
C ASN A 26 15.24 0.80 12.22
N LEU A 27 15.25 0.18 13.40
CA LEU A 27 14.57 0.70 14.60
C LEU A 27 15.25 1.96 15.14
N ALA A 28 16.58 2.02 15.12
CA ALA A 28 17.37 3.16 15.58
C ALA A 28 17.32 4.35 14.61
N SER A 29 17.15 4.09 13.31
CA SER A 29 17.01 5.11 12.27
C SER A 29 15.86 4.77 11.33
N PRO A 30 14.61 5.02 11.75
CA PRO A 30 13.42 4.64 10.98
C PRO A 30 13.38 5.33 9.63
N ARG A 31 13.16 4.55 8.57
CA ARG A 31 12.92 5.10 7.23
C ARG A 31 11.51 5.65 7.11
N GLY A 32 10.61 5.30 8.01
CA GLY A 32 9.22 5.75 8.02
C GLY A 32 8.40 5.05 9.09
N ARG A 33 7.09 5.33 9.13
CA ARG A 33 6.14 4.82 10.13
C ARG A 33 6.04 3.29 10.17
N MET A 34 6.49 2.58 9.14
CA MET A 34 6.51 1.11 9.15
C MET A 34 7.71 0.53 9.91
N ASP A 35 8.82 1.27 10.05
CA ASP A 35 9.95 0.84 10.88
C ASP A 35 9.73 1.15 12.37
N ASP A 36 8.78 2.02 12.72
CA ASP A 36 8.40 2.29 14.11
C ASP A 36 7.83 1.03 14.78
N TYR A 37 8.22 0.75 16.02
CA TYR A 37 7.81 -0.49 16.68
C TYR A 37 6.30 -0.56 16.95
N SER A 38 5.66 0.57 17.26
CA SER A 38 4.23 0.63 17.57
C SER A 38 3.40 0.61 16.27
N TRP A 39 3.63 1.61 15.42
CA TRP A 39 2.89 1.75 14.16
C TRP A 39 3.24 0.66 13.15
N GLY A 40 4.50 0.22 13.08
CA GLY A 40 4.94 -0.85 12.18
C GLY A 40 4.17 -2.15 12.41
N ARG A 41 3.97 -2.53 13.68
CA ARG A 41 3.16 -3.71 14.04
C ARG A 41 1.68 -3.55 13.68
N THR A 42 1.13 -2.34 13.69
CA THR A 42 -0.28 -2.10 13.33
C THR A 42 -0.47 -2.04 11.81
N LEU A 43 0.58 -1.66 11.08
CA LEU A 43 0.57 -1.47 9.63
C LEU A 43 0.95 -2.74 8.84
N TYR A 44 1.14 -3.88 9.50
CA TYR A 44 1.54 -5.15 8.85
C TYR A 44 0.59 -5.55 7.71
N ARG A 45 -0.71 -5.23 7.82
CA ARG A 45 -1.74 -5.54 6.81
C ARG A 45 -1.46 -4.95 5.43
N TYR A 46 -0.63 -3.91 5.33
CA TYR A 46 -0.20 -3.33 4.06
C TYR A 46 1.03 -4.04 3.45
N ARG A 47 1.51 -5.11 4.09
CA ARG A 47 2.73 -5.85 3.73
C ARG A 47 2.49 -7.37 3.62
N THR A 48 1.23 -7.79 3.50
CA THR A 48 0.90 -9.15 3.04
C THR A 48 1.42 -9.32 1.61
N ARG A 49 1.73 -10.54 1.18
CA ARG A 49 2.18 -10.77 -0.19
C ARG A 49 1.14 -10.31 -1.21
N ALA A 50 -0.14 -10.61 -0.99
CA ALA A 50 -1.19 -10.15 -1.89
C ALA A 50 -1.27 -8.60 -1.96
N ALA A 51 -1.02 -7.89 -0.87
CA ALA A 51 -0.99 -6.42 -0.89
C ALA A 51 0.24 -5.89 -1.65
N ILE A 52 1.41 -6.53 -1.48
CA ILE A 52 2.64 -6.17 -2.19
C ILE A 52 2.49 -6.44 -3.70
N ASP A 53 1.98 -7.61 -4.08
CA ASP A 53 1.78 -8.02 -5.46
C ASP A 53 0.77 -7.07 -6.15
N ALA A 54 -0.37 -6.78 -5.52
CA ALA A 54 -1.33 -5.81 -6.04
C ALA A 54 -0.72 -4.41 -6.18
N ALA A 55 0.06 -3.96 -5.18
CA ALA A 55 0.73 -2.66 -5.24
C ALA A 55 1.74 -2.57 -6.40
N ALA A 56 2.44 -3.66 -6.70
CA ALA A 56 3.36 -3.75 -7.83
C ALA A 56 2.60 -3.68 -9.16
N GLU A 57 1.47 -4.40 -9.30
CA GLU A 57 0.62 -4.32 -10.49
C GLU A 57 0.06 -2.91 -10.72
N TYR A 58 -0.43 -2.24 -9.67
CA TYR A 58 -0.88 -0.84 -9.77
C TYR A 58 0.27 0.12 -10.12
N ALA A 59 1.48 -0.14 -9.62
CA ALA A 59 2.64 0.67 -9.97
C ALA A 59 3.03 0.51 -11.45
N ALA A 60 2.90 -0.68 -12.02
CA ALA A 60 3.10 -0.91 -13.45
C ALA A 60 2.06 -0.13 -14.28
N ILE A 61 0.78 -0.19 -13.92
CA ILE A 61 -0.27 0.60 -14.59
C ILE A 61 0.04 2.11 -14.51
N ALA A 62 0.46 2.60 -13.35
CA ALA A 62 0.82 4.01 -13.19
C ALA A 62 1.98 4.42 -14.12
N ALA A 63 3.00 3.56 -14.22
CA ALA A 63 4.15 3.79 -15.08
C ALA A 63 3.76 3.83 -16.57
N GLU A 64 2.90 2.92 -17.04
CA GLU A 64 2.38 2.92 -18.41
C GLU A 64 1.61 4.22 -18.75
N LEU A 65 0.95 4.80 -17.76
CA LEU A 65 0.21 6.07 -17.89
C LEU A 65 1.07 7.31 -17.62
N GLY A 66 2.38 7.16 -17.39
CA GLY A 66 3.30 8.26 -17.14
C GLY A 66 3.05 9.02 -15.83
N MET A 67 2.50 8.36 -14.80
CA MET A 67 2.24 8.97 -13.49
C MET A 67 2.77 8.12 -12.35
N THR A 68 2.73 8.66 -11.13
CA THR A 68 3.14 7.90 -9.95
C THR A 68 1.99 7.02 -9.46
N PRO A 69 2.27 5.97 -8.68
CA PRO A 69 1.21 5.14 -8.09
C PRO A 69 0.32 5.93 -7.12
N ALA A 70 0.87 6.99 -6.48
CA ALA A 70 0.10 7.89 -5.64
C ALA A 70 -0.91 8.69 -6.48
N THR A 71 -0.46 9.33 -7.57
CA THR A 71 -1.34 10.04 -8.49
C THR A 71 -2.42 9.12 -9.08
N LEU A 72 -2.08 7.87 -9.45
CA LEU A 72 -3.04 6.90 -9.96
C LEU A 72 -4.15 6.62 -8.94
N ALA A 73 -3.77 6.30 -7.70
CA ALA A 73 -4.73 6.00 -6.63
C ALA A 73 -5.67 7.19 -6.34
N MET A 74 -5.12 8.40 -6.35
CA MET A 74 -5.89 9.62 -6.07
C MET A 74 -6.84 9.98 -7.21
N ARG A 75 -6.39 9.88 -8.46
CA ARG A 75 -7.25 10.08 -9.63
C ARG A 75 -8.35 9.02 -9.70
N TRP A 76 -8.06 7.79 -9.31
CA TRP A 76 -9.07 6.75 -9.15
C TRP A 76 -10.09 7.13 -8.08
N ALA A 77 -9.66 7.54 -6.88
CA ALA A 77 -10.56 7.95 -5.80
C ALA A 77 -11.47 9.14 -6.20
N ARG A 78 -10.87 10.16 -6.84
CA ARG A 78 -11.57 11.33 -7.39
C ARG A 78 -12.67 10.97 -8.39
N SER A 79 -12.49 9.88 -9.15
CA SER A 79 -13.47 9.45 -10.16
C SER A 79 -14.76 8.86 -9.58
N ARG A 80 -14.80 8.57 -8.27
CA ARG A 80 -15.91 7.84 -7.65
C ARG A 80 -16.91 8.80 -7.02
N THR A 81 -18.16 8.73 -7.48
CA THR A 81 -19.28 9.54 -6.95
C THR A 81 -19.57 9.28 -5.47
N SER A 82 -19.19 8.10 -4.96
CA SER A 82 -19.33 7.75 -3.53
C SER A 82 -18.26 8.38 -2.63
N VAL A 83 -17.24 9.05 -3.19
CA VAL A 83 -16.17 9.71 -2.43
C VAL A 83 -16.44 11.20 -2.37
N THR A 84 -16.99 11.67 -1.25
CA THR A 84 -17.29 13.11 -1.04
C THR A 84 -16.03 13.93 -0.76
N THR A 85 -15.09 13.37 0.01
CA THR A 85 -13.84 14.04 0.38
C THR A 85 -12.72 13.02 0.53
N SER A 86 -11.50 13.42 0.18
CA SER A 86 -10.28 12.63 0.36
C SER A 86 -9.39 13.30 1.39
N LEU A 87 -9.12 12.59 2.49
CA LEU A 87 -8.23 13.08 3.55
C LEU A 87 -6.77 12.84 3.15
N LEU A 88 -6.08 13.93 2.81
CA LEU A 88 -4.70 13.89 2.35
C LEU A 88 -3.71 13.86 3.52
N GLY A 89 -2.66 13.06 3.37
CA GLY A 89 -1.56 12.98 4.33
C GLY A 89 -0.23 13.16 3.62
N ALA A 90 0.51 14.20 4.00
CA ALA A 90 1.81 14.52 3.43
C ALA A 90 2.83 14.83 4.55
N THR A 91 4.07 14.42 4.33
CA THR A 91 5.24 14.71 5.20
C THR A 91 6.23 15.68 4.54
N SER A 92 5.97 16.07 3.29
CA SER A 92 6.75 17.06 2.56
C SER A 92 5.82 17.88 1.67
N LEU A 93 6.28 19.08 1.29
CA LEU A 93 5.53 19.94 0.38
C LEU A 93 5.36 19.31 -1.00
N ALA A 94 6.40 18.67 -1.53
CA ALA A 94 6.34 17.97 -2.82
C ALA A 94 5.26 16.86 -2.85
N GLN A 95 5.05 16.15 -1.73
CA GLN A 95 3.96 15.18 -1.62
C GLN A 95 2.60 15.88 -1.66
N LEU A 96 2.46 17.01 -0.96
CA LEU A 96 1.21 17.77 -0.95
C LEU A 96 0.89 18.35 -2.33
N GLU A 97 1.89 18.87 -3.04
CA GLU A 97 1.75 19.38 -4.41
C GLU A 97 1.30 18.27 -5.38
N GLU A 98 1.99 17.13 -5.40
CA GLU A 98 1.60 15.94 -6.18
C GLU A 98 0.16 15.51 -5.89
N GLN A 99 -0.24 15.57 -4.63
CA GLN A 99 -1.57 15.24 -4.15
C GLN A 99 -2.62 16.24 -4.64
N CYS A 100 -2.35 17.55 -4.58
CA CYS A 100 -3.23 18.59 -5.09
C CYS A 100 -3.40 18.49 -6.62
N ASP A 101 -2.31 18.29 -7.36
CA ASP A 101 -2.34 18.16 -8.82
C ASP A 101 -3.20 16.96 -9.27
N ALA A 102 -3.17 15.86 -8.51
CA ALA A 102 -4.02 14.71 -8.77
C ALA A 102 -5.53 15.02 -8.65
N PHE A 103 -5.90 16.07 -7.91
CA PHE A 103 -7.28 16.54 -7.74
C PHE A 103 -7.67 17.71 -8.66
N ASP A 104 -6.76 18.20 -9.50
CA ASP A 104 -7.08 19.26 -10.46
C ASP A 104 -8.17 18.82 -11.44
N ALA A 105 -9.29 19.55 -11.45
CA ALA A 105 -10.43 19.31 -12.31
C ALA A 105 -10.12 19.47 -13.81
N SER A 106 -9.04 20.18 -14.16
CA SER A 106 -8.54 20.29 -15.53
C SER A 106 -7.93 18.99 -16.07
N ALA A 107 -7.43 18.13 -15.17
CA ALA A 107 -6.83 16.87 -15.56
C ALA A 107 -7.91 15.91 -16.10
N PRO A 108 -7.68 15.27 -17.27
CA PRO A 108 -8.66 14.37 -17.86
C PRO A 108 -9.00 13.20 -16.93
N PRO A 109 -10.18 12.58 -17.04
CA PRO A 109 -10.47 11.36 -16.29
C PRO A 109 -9.52 10.23 -16.69
N LEU A 110 -9.39 9.21 -15.83
CA LEU A 110 -8.72 7.96 -16.23
C LEU A 110 -9.50 7.32 -17.38
N GLY A 111 -8.79 6.88 -18.42
CA GLY A 111 -9.40 6.21 -19.57
C GLY A 111 -10.05 4.87 -19.19
N ARG A 112 -10.95 4.38 -20.05
CA ARG A 112 -11.62 3.09 -19.82
C ARG A 112 -10.64 1.93 -19.65
N ASP A 113 -9.58 1.90 -20.45
CA ASP A 113 -8.58 0.81 -20.39
C ASP A 113 -7.81 0.83 -19.06
N ALA A 114 -7.48 2.02 -18.56
CA ALA A 114 -6.85 2.17 -17.24
C ALA A 114 -7.76 1.70 -16.11
N LEU A 115 -9.04 2.07 -16.15
CA LEU A 115 -10.04 1.62 -15.18
C LEU A 115 -10.24 0.10 -15.23
N TRP A 116 -10.28 -0.47 -16.43
CA TRP A 116 -10.36 -1.92 -16.62
C TRP A 116 -9.15 -2.66 -16.06
N ALA A 117 -7.95 -2.14 -16.28
CA ALA A 117 -6.72 -2.70 -15.72
C ALA A 117 -6.75 -2.66 -14.18
N ILE A 118 -7.16 -1.54 -13.58
CA ILE A 118 -7.32 -1.40 -12.13
C ILE A 118 -8.33 -2.41 -11.58
N ASP A 119 -9.50 -2.51 -12.22
CA ASP A 119 -10.55 -3.44 -11.79
C ASP A 119 -10.08 -4.89 -11.93
N THR A 120 -9.28 -5.22 -12.95
CA THR A 120 -8.68 -6.56 -13.12
C THR A 120 -7.75 -6.91 -11.96
N VAL A 121 -6.84 -5.99 -11.58
CA VAL A 121 -5.95 -6.19 -10.43
C VAL A 121 -6.75 -6.34 -9.14
N HIS A 122 -7.78 -5.50 -8.94
CA HIS A 122 -8.66 -5.57 -7.77
C HIS A 122 -9.38 -6.93 -7.67
N MET A 123 -9.86 -7.45 -8.81
CA MET A 123 -10.59 -8.71 -8.86
C MET A 123 -9.70 -9.92 -8.56
N ARG A 124 -8.42 -9.89 -8.94
CA ARG A 124 -7.44 -10.93 -8.60
C ARG A 124 -7.01 -10.88 -7.15
N ASN A 125 -6.92 -9.69 -6.58
CA ASN A 125 -6.38 -9.43 -5.25
C ASN A 125 -7.47 -8.94 -4.28
N ARG A 126 -8.57 -9.71 -4.15
CA ARG A 126 -9.66 -9.35 -3.23
C ARG A 126 -9.23 -9.53 -1.77
N LEU A 127 -9.55 -8.54 -0.93
CA LEU A 127 -9.21 -8.50 0.50
C LEU A 127 -7.70 -8.71 0.78
N PRO A 128 -6.80 -8.03 0.07
CA PRO A 128 -5.39 -8.35 0.11
C PRO A 128 -4.78 -8.07 1.50
N LEU A 129 -5.34 -7.11 2.23
CA LEU A 129 -4.88 -6.71 3.55
C LEU A 129 -5.14 -7.76 4.65
N TRP A 130 -6.04 -8.71 4.41
CA TRP A 130 -6.40 -9.78 5.35
C TRP A 130 -6.02 -11.16 4.79
N SER A 131 -5.18 -11.21 3.75
CA SER A 131 -4.61 -12.47 3.28
C SER A 131 -3.45 -12.90 4.18
N ALA A 132 -3.35 -14.21 4.42
CA ALA A 132 -2.20 -14.82 5.08
C ALA A 132 -1.50 -15.77 4.09
N ASP A 133 -0.18 -15.72 4.07
CA ASP A 133 0.62 -16.37 3.02
C ASP A 133 1.12 -17.77 3.40
N ASP A 134 0.99 -18.17 4.68
CA ASP A 134 1.34 -19.51 5.13
C ASP A 134 0.42 -20.02 6.25
N ALA A 135 0.33 -21.35 6.38
CA ALA A 135 -0.39 -22.01 7.46
C ALA A 135 0.20 -21.70 8.85
N ALA A 136 1.48 -21.31 8.91
CA ALA A 136 2.18 -20.93 10.14
C ALA A 136 1.69 -19.59 10.72
N SER A 137 1.13 -18.72 9.88
CA SER A 137 0.42 -17.52 10.27
C SER A 137 -0.76 -17.90 11.17
N TYR A 138 -1.44 -19.00 10.90
CA TYR A 138 -2.56 -19.52 11.70
C TYR A 138 -2.11 -20.26 12.98
N GLY A 139 -1.10 -19.74 13.67
CA GLY A 139 -0.26 -20.40 14.69
C GLY A 139 -0.95 -21.14 15.86
N SER A 140 -2.29 -21.18 15.94
CA SER A 140 -3.06 -22.13 16.75
C SER A 140 -4.44 -22.38 16.12
N PRO A 141 -5.02 -23.59 16.25
CA PRO A 141 -6.40 -23.85 15.84
C PRO A 141 -7.35 -22.79 16.43
N GLY A 142 -8.23 -22.21 15.62
CA GLY A 142 -9.12 -21.14 16.06
C GLY A 142 -8.58 -19.72 15.90
N ARG A 143 -7.32 -19.50 15.51
CA ARG A 143 -6.72 -18.16 15.42
C ARG A 143 -5.81 -17.97 14.21
N GLY A 144 -6.10 -16.94 13.41
CA GLY A 144 -5.26 -16.54 12.27
C GLY A 144 -4.11 -15.63 12.64
N GLY A 145 -3.19 -15.44 11.69
CA GLY A 145 -1.92 -14.70 11.88
C GLY A 145 -2.09 -13.23 12.17
N ILE A 146 -3.32 -12.76 12.05
CA ILE A 146 -3.71 -11.39 12.28
C ILE A 146 -4.71 -11.22 13.43
N GLY A 147 -4.93 -12.29 14.21
CA GLY A 147 -5.80 -12.28 15.39
C GLY A 147 -7.28 -12.53 15.09
N GLU A 148 -7.63 -12.81 13.83
CA GLU A 148 -8.95 -13.29 13.43
C GLU A 148 -9.26 -14.69 13.96
N ILE A 149 -10.54 -15.02 14.08
CA ILE A 149 -10.99 -16.37 14.45
C ILE A 149 -11.10 -17.20 13.18
N VAL A 150 -10.45 -18.36 13.16
CA VAL A 150 -10.55 -19.31 12.05
C VAL A 150 -11.43 -20.49 12.46
N PRO A 151 -12.54 -20.77 11.73
CA PRO A 151 -13.46 -21.86 12.04
C PRO A 151 -12.80 -23.25 12.04
#